data_AF-A0A6L8T6A0-F1
#
_entry.id   AF-A0A6L8T6A0-F1
#
_cell.length_a   1.000
_cell.length_b   1.000
_cell.length_c   1.000
_cell.angle_alpha   90.00
_cell.angle_beta   90.00
_cell.angle_gamma   90.00
#
_symmetry.space_group_name_H-M   'P 1'
#
loop_
_entity.id
_entity.type
_entity.pdbx_description
1 polymer ?
#
loop_
_entity_poly.entity_id
_entity_poly.type
_entity_poly.pdbx_seq_one_letter_code
_entity_poly.pdbx_strand_id
1 'polypeptide(L)' 'MTENPYKTMTFDELKAVYADIQESEKNGRRADSLLPYAKELREKIGANEISLRETLDIAKKEYYEEVARRYFYY' A
#
# COMPACT_ATOMS: atom_id res chain seq x y z
N MET A 1 12.61 -8.65 7.48
CA MET A 1 11.83 -7.46 7.04
C MET A 1 10.95 -7.89 5.89
N THR A 2 9.65 -7.56 5.88
CA THR A 2 8.87 -7.69 4.64
C THR A 2 9.42 -6.68 3.66
N GLU A 3 9.84 -7.14 2.49
CA GLU A 3 10.20 -6.19 1.45
C GLU A 3 8.94 -5.51 0.94
N ASN A 4 8.99 -4.19 0.84
CA ASN A 4 7.93 -3.39 0.26
C ASN A 4 7.74 -3.82 -1.21
N PRO A 5 6.58 -4.39 -1.59
CA PRO A 5 6.36 -4.94 -2.93
C PRO A 5 6.35 -3.86 -4.01
N TYR A 6 6.07 -2.60 -3.64
CA TYR A 6 6.09 -1.47 -4.56
C TYR A 6 7.50 -1.20 -5.11
N LYS A 7 8.55 -1.68 -4.43
CA LYS A 7 9.96 -1.55 -4.87
C LYS A 7 10.30 -2.35 -6.13
N THR A 8 9.53 -3.38 -6.47
CA THR A 8 9.77 -4.19 -7.67
C THR A 8 8.74 -3.94 -8.77
N MET A 9 7.64 -3.24 -8.46
CA MET A 9 6.61 -2.87 -9.42
C MET A 9 7.14 -1.90 -10.49
N THR A 10 6.62 -2.05 -11.70
CA THR A 10 6.79 -1.13 -12.83
C THR A 10 5.98 0.15 -12.62
N PHE A 11 6.22 1.16 -13.46
CA PHE A 11 5.43 2.41 -13.42
C PHE A 11 3.94 2.16 -13.68
N ASP A 12 3.59 1.30 -14.64
CA ASP A 12 2.19 1.02 -14.96
C ASP A 12 1.47 0.29 -13.82
N GLU A 13 2.16 -0.62 -13.12
CA GLU A 13 1.64 -1.27 -11.91
C GLU A 13 1.42 -0.26 -10.78
N LEU A 14 2.40 0.62 -10.52
CA LEU A 14 2.25 1.69 -9.51
C LEU A 14 1.11 2.65 -9.86
N LYS A 15 0.90 2.94 -11.15
CA LYS A 15 -0.20 3.76 -11.63
C LYS A 15 -1.55 3.06 -11.47
N ALA A 16 -1.63 1.75 -11.68
CA ALA A 16 -2.84 0.98 -11.41
C ALA A 16 -3.21 1.01 -9.92
N VAL A 17 -2.23 0.82 -9.03
CA VAL A 17 -2.42 0.96 -7.58
C VAL A 17 -2.90 2.38 -7.23
N TYR A 18 -2.32 3.43 -7.84
CA TYR A 18 -2.78 4.81 -7.63
C TYR A 18 -4.26 4.97 -8.00
N ALA A 19 -4.65 4.48 -9.18
CA ALA A 19 -5.99 4.63 -9.71
C ALA A 19 -7.03 3.98 -8.77
N ASP A 20 -6.73 2.77 -8.28
CA ASP A 20 -7.58 2.08 -7.31
C ASP A 20 -7.67 2.81 -5.96
N ILE A 21 -6.57 3.39 -5.47
CA ILE A 21 -6.60 4.23 -4.25
C ILE A 21 -7.54 5.42 -4.46
N GLN A 22 -7.38 6.14 -5.58
CA GLN A 22 -8.21 7.33 -5.88
C GLN A 22 -9.69 6.98 -6.04
N GLU A 23 -10.01 5.90 -6.76
CA GLU A 23 -11.38 5.44 -6.94
C GLU A 23 -12.00 5.01 -5.61
N SER A 24 -11.24 4.29 -4.78
CA SER A 24 -11.69 3.81 -3.49
C SER A 24 -11.98 4.96 -2.51
N GLU A 25 -11.11 5.95 -2.43
CA GLU A 25 -11.31 7.15 -1.61
C GLU A 25 -12.57 7.92 -2.01
N LYS A 26 -12.77 8.11 -3.32
CA LYS A 26 -13.95 8.80 -3.86
C LYS A 26 -15.26 8.08 -3.51
N ASN A 27 -15.20 6.75 -3.45
CA ASN A 27 -16.36 5.91 -3.17
C ASN A 27 -16.52 5.55 -1.68
N GLY A 28 -15.65 6.06 -0.80
CA GLY A 28 -15.64 5.72 0.63
C GLY A 28 -15.33 4.25 0.92
N ARG A 29 -14.59 3.59 0.02
CA ARG A 29 -14.19 2.18 0.13
C ARG A 29 -12.69 2.08 0.40
N ARG A 30 -12.27 0.86 0.76
CA ARG A 30 -10.84 0.52 0.84
C ARG A 30 -10.32 0.17 -0.55
N ALA A 31 -9.05 0.50 -0.80
CA ALA A 31 -8.35 0.11 -2.02
C ALA A 31 -7.99 -1.38 -1.95
N ASP A 32 -8.49 -2.17 -2.90
CA ASP A 32 -8.28 -3.60 -2.91
C ASP A 32 -6.83 -3.95 -3.27
N SER A 33 -6.14 -3.08 -4.02
CA SER A 33 -4.73 -3.22 -4.38
C SER A 33 -3.79 -3.15 -3.18
N LEU A 34 -4.22 -2.56 -2.06
CA LEU A 34 -3.45 -2.49 -0.82
C LEU A 34 -3.64 -3.75 0.06
N LEU A 35 -4.70 -4.53 -0.17
CA LEU A 35 -5.06 -5.66 0.71
C LEU A 35 -4.00 -6.76 0.80
N PRO A 36 -3.36 -7.21 -0.31
CA PRO A 36 -2.35 -8.27 -0.22
C PRO A 36 -1.22 -7.88 0.73
N TYR A 37 -0.68 -6.68 0.55
CA TYR A 37 0.43 -6.21 1.37
C TYR A 37 0.01 -5.91 2.81
N ALA A 38 -1.17 -5.32 3.03
CA ALA A 38 -1.70 -5.09 4.36
C ALA A 38 -1.96 -6.38 5.16
N LYS A 39 -2.32 -7.48 4.47
CA LYS A 39 -2.46 -8.80 5.11
C LYS A 39 -1.11 -9.37 5.50
N GLU A 40 -0.11 -9.30 4.63
CA GLU A 40 1.26 -9.76 4.94
C GLU A 40 1.87 -8.99 6.12
N LEU A 41 1.66 -7.66 6.16
CA LEU A 41 2.07 -6.82 7.29
C LEU A 41 1.38 -7.27 8.59
N ARG A 42 0.07 -7.54 8.52
CA ARG A 42 -0.72 -7.98 9.68
C ARG A 42 -0.29 -9.35 10.19
N GLU A 43 0.00 -10.29 9.29
CA GLU A 43 0.47 -11.63 9.66
C GLU A 43 1.82 -11.59 10.35
N LYS A 44 2.71 -10.68 9.95
CA LYS A 44 4.05 -10.56 10.53
C LYS A 44 4.11 -9.77 11.82
N ILE A 45 3.34 -8.68 11.93
CA ILE A 45 3.24 -7.92 13.18
C ILE A 45 2.49 -8.74 14.22
N GLY A 46 1.42 -9.41 13.79
CA GLY A 46 0.54 -10.17 14.66
C GLY A 46 -0.87 -9.59 14.62
N ALA A 47 -1.82 -10.45 14.28
CA ALA A 47 -3.23 -10.08 14.10
C ALA A 47 -3.90 -9.47 15.35
N ASN A 48 -3.31 -9.70 16.53
CA ASN A 48 -3.76 -9.19 17.83
C ASN A 48 -3.11 -7.84 18.19
N GLU A 49 -1.99 -7.49 17.56
CA GLU A 49 -1.23 -6.28 17.85
C GLU A 49 -1.62 -5.11 16.93
N ILE A 50 -2.14 -5.42 15.74
CA ILE A 50 -2.49 -4.40 14.75
C ILE A 50 -3.79 -4.75 14.00
N SER A 51 -4.62 -3.74 13.79
CA SER A 51 -5.82 -3.88 12.98
C SER A 51 -5.49 -3.92 11.48
N LEU A 52 -6.40 -4.51 10.70
CA LEU A 52 -6.27 -4.48 9.22
C LEU A 52 -6.30 -3.05 8.67
N ARG A 53 -6.97 -2.12 9.36
CA ARG A 53 -7.00 -0.71 8.95
C ARG A 53 -5.64 -0.06 9.09
N GLU A 54 -4.97 -0.28 10.22
CA GLU A 54 -3.63 0.26 10.44
C GLU A 54 -2.62 -0.34 9.46
N THR A 55 -2.72 -1.63 9.13
CA THR A 55 -1.83 -2.21 8.10
C THR A 55 -2.12 -1.73 6.69
N LEU A 56 -3.38 -1.39 6.38
CA LEU A 56 -3.74 -0.68 5.15
C LEU A 56 -3.15 0.73 5.10
N ASP A 57 -3.17 1.45 6.23
CA ASP A 57 -2.57 2.79 6.32
C ASP A 57 -1.04 2.73 6.16
N ILE A 58 -0.38 1.71 6.74
CA ILE A 58 1.06 1.44 6.52
C ILE A 58 1.33 1.13 5.05
N ALA A 59 0.58 0.19 4.44
CA ALA A 59 0.74 -0.18 3.03
C ALA A 59 0.58 1.04 2.12
N LYS A 60 -0.42 1.89 2.37
CA LYS A 60 -0.65 3.13 1.63
C LYS A 60 0.51 4.12 1.79
N LYS A 61 1.00 4.31 3.02
CA LYS A 61 2.15 5.20 3.28
C LYS A 61 3.38 4.72 2.52
N GLU A 62 3.69 3.44 2.63
CA GLU A 62 4.83 2.80 1.95
C GLU A 62 4.74 2.86 0.42
N TYR A 63 3.53 2.79 -0.13
CA TYR A 63 3.27 3.05 -1.54
C TYR A 63 3.64 4.48 -1.94
N TYR A 64 3.14 5.48 -1.21
CA TYR A 64 3.42 6.89 -1.53
C TYR A 64 4.89 7.26 -1.34
N GLU A 65 5.56 6.71 -0.33
CA GLU A 65 6.99 6.88 -0.14
C GLU A 65 7.79 6.33 -1.33
N GLU A 66 7.41 5.17 -1.87
CA GLU A 66 8.09 4.61 -3.04
C GLU A 66 7.84 5.44 -4.31
N VAL A 67 6.61 5.92 -4.52
CA VAL A 67 6.29 6.84 -5.62
C VAL A 67 7.06 8.16 -5.48
N ALA A 68 7.10 8.75 -4.28
CA ALA A 68 7.86 9.96 -3.98
C ALA A 68 9.35 9.78 -4.27
N ARG A 69 9.95 8.70 -3.75
CA ARG A 69 11.35 8.36 -3.93
C ARG A 69 11.74 8.23 -5.41
N ARG A 70 10.88 7.61 -6.23
CA ARG A 70 11.16 7.36 -7.66
C ARG A 70 10.96 8.56 -8.56
N TYR A 71 9.90 9.32 -8.33
CA TYR A 71 9.41 10.29 -9.32
C TYR A 71 9.54 11.75 -8.87
N PHE A 72 9.83 11.98 -7.58
CA PHE A 72 9.81 13.33 -7.01
C PHE A 72 11.11 13.73 -6.31
N TYR A 73 12.20 12.94 -6.44
CA TYR A 73 13.52 13.18 -5.83
C TYR A 73 13.44 13.50 -4.32
N TYR A 74 13.31 12.46 -3.51
CA TYR A 74 13.40 12.53 -2.04
C TYR A 74 14.55 11.65 -1.54
#